data_AF-A0A367IJX0-F1
#
_entry.id   AF-A0A367IJX0-F1
#
_cell.length_a   1.000
_cell.length_b   1.000
_cell.length_c   1.000
_cell.angle_alpha   90.00
_cell.angle_beta   90.00
_cell.angle_gamma   90.00
#
_symmetry.space_group_name_H-M   'P 1'
#
loop_
_entity.id
_entity.type
_entity.pdbx_description
1 polymer ?
#
loop_
_entity_poly.entity_id
_entity_poly.type
_entity_poly.pdbx_seq_one_letter_code
_entity_poly.pdbx_strand_id
1 'polypeptide(L)'
;YPFSPNEHIFADSNILVREDEPSSIISYMLGSTFYNEKLQRKQELRMSKASNLFSNESKERPTEFPSNETKSFFSEMFPETDEAERPWRFSFQGGSTSFTCKIYFAEQFDMLRKSCGCDEIFISSLARCNTYDASGGKSGSIFLKTKDERFLIKQISKYEMDAFLGSANKYFLYMFNEVFDKGIPTVLCKIFGLYRIGFYNNVSGKSMKMDILVMENLFYDTSVKRVYDLKGSMRNRYAEKTGKDVEVFLDENLVEIISKTPIYMRVDTKYNLSDSLYNDTQFLMSLD
;
A
#
# COMPACT_ATOMS: atom_id res chain seq x y z
N TYR A 1 22.30 23.29 18.44
CA TYR A 1 21.33 22.36 19.06
C TYR A 1 21.76 20.95 18.66
N PRO A 2 22.21 20.08 19.58
CA PRO A 2 22.46 18.68 19.22
C PRO A 2 21.13 17.98 18.93
N PHE A 3 21.15 17.03 18.00
CA PHE A 3 20.01 16.18 17.67
C PHE A 3 19.62 15.28 18.86
N SER A 4 18.37 14.82 18.89
CA SER A 4 17.94 13.86 19.91
C SER A 4 18.71 12.54 19.74
N PRO A 5 19.02 11.79 20.82
CA PRO A 5 19.68 10.49 20.73
C PRO A 5 18.96 9.44 19.86
N ASN A 6 17.68 9.67 19.56
CA ASN A 6 16.86 8.79 18.73
C ASN A 6 16.84 9.21 17.24
N GLU A 7 17.55 10.28 16.88
CA GLU A 7 17.58 10.86 15.54
C GLU A 7 18.93 10.60 14.87
N HIS A 8 18.89 10.16 13.61
CA HIS A 8 20.05 9.66 12.87
C HIS A 8 20.15 10.36 11.52
N ILE A 9 21.32 10.94 11.25
CA ILE A 9 21.66 11.64 9.99
C ILE A 9 22.67 10.81 9.23
N PHE A 10 22.52 10.83 7.91
CA PHE A 10 23.41 10.16 6.97
C PHE A 10 23.92 11.20 5.98
N ALA A 11 25.21 11.14 5.64
CA ALA A 11 25.85 12.17 4.83
C ALA A 11 25.27 12.29 3.41
N ASP A 12 24.65 11.23 2.92
CA ASP A 12 24.07 11.07 1.59
C ASP A 12 22.55 11.29 1.54
N SER A 13 21.93 11.72 2.64
CA SER A 13 20.48 11.88 2.72
C SER A 13 20.03 13.09 3.52
N ASN A 14 19.01 13.78 3.01
CA ASN A 14 18.31 14.86 3.71
C ASN A 14 17.19 14.33 4.64
N ILE A 15 17.04 13.02 4.75
CA ILE A 15 15.97 12.37 5.52
C ILE A 15 16.51 12.01 6.90
N LEU A 16 15.91 12.59 7.95
CA LEU A 16 16.24 12.24 9.32
C LEU A 16 15.51 10.95 9.73
N VAL A 17 16.26 9.91 10.06
CA VAL A 17 15.70 8.64 10.56
C VAL A 17 15.49 8.76 12.06
N ARG A 18 14.30 8.37 12.53
CA ARG A 18 13.91 8.46 13.94
C ARG A 18 13.45 7.10 14.46
N GLU A 19 13.94 6.71 15.63
CA GLU A 19 13.60 5.44 16.26
C GLU A 19 12.13 5.36 16.75
N ASP A 20 11.46 6.50 16.94
CA ASP A 20 10.07 6.63 17.37
C ASP A 20 9.09 6.90 16.21
N GLU A 21 9.60 7.16 15.00
CA GLU A 21 8.79 7.31 13.78
C GLU A 21 9.23 6.27 12.74
N PRO A 22 8.72 5.02 12.82
CA PRO A 22 9.22 3.90 12.00
C PRO A 22 9.13 4.12 10.49
N SER A 23 8.22 4.99 10.03
CA SER A 23 8.09 5.34 8.61
C SER A 23 9.34 6.00 8.05
N SER A 24 10.10 6.72 8.89
CA SER A 24 11.32 7.42 8.48
C SER A 24 12.43 6.46 8.01
N ILE A 25 12.45 5.22 8.52
CA ILE A 25 13.36 4.16 8.05
C ILE A 25 13.05 3.82 6.59
N ILE A 26 11.76 3.73 6.24
CA ILE A 26 11.31 3.45 4.86
C ILE A 26 11.62 4.65 3.97
N SER A 27 11.30 5.87 4.44
CA SER A 27 11.59 7.11 3.72
C SER A 27 13.08 7.22 3.36
N TYR A 28 13.98 7.06 4.34
CA TYR A 28 15.42 7.10 4.11
C TYR A 28 15.87 6.04 3.11
N MET A 29 15.40 4.81 3.28
CA MET A 29 15.74 3.69 2.42
C MET A 29 15.31 3.93 0.97
N LEU A 30 14.08 4.39 0.74
CA LEU A 30 13.60 4.70 -0.62
C LEU A 30 14.27 5.95 -1.21
N GLY A 31 14.68 6.90 -0.37
CA GLY A 31 15.40 8.09 -0.79
C GLY A 31 16.90 7.86 -1.04
N SER A 32 17.43 6.67 -0.78
CA SER A 32 18.86 6.42 -0.89
C SER A 32 19.32 6.17 -2.33
N THR A 33 20.56 6.56 -2.63
CA THR A 33 21.19 6.33 -3.94
C THR A 33 21.22 4.85 -4.30
N PHE A 34 21.62 4.00 -3.35
CA PHE A 34 21.73 2.55 -3.57
C PHE A 34 20.38 1.85 -3.82
N TYR A 35 19.26 2.38 -3.29
CA TYR A 35 17.94 1.90 -3.67
C TYR A 35 17.62 2.30 -5.11
N ASN A 36 17.78 3.58 -5.42
CA ASN A 36 17.41 4.15 -6.71
C ASN A 36 18.22 3.52 -7.85
N GLU A 37 19.54 3.38 -7.69
CA GLU A 37 20.40 2.70 -8.67
C GLU A 37 19.99 1.23 -8.88
N LYS A 38 19.64 0.53 -7.79
CA LYS A 38 19.19 -0.86 -7.89
C LYS A 38 17.84 -0.97 -8.57
N LEU A 39 16.91 -0.06 -8.29
CA LEU A 39 15.59 0.02 -8.91
C LEU A 39 15.70 0.30 -10.40
N GLN A 40 16.44 1.34 -10.77
CA GLN A 40 16.67 1.70 -12.16
C GLN A 40 17.29 0.54 -12.95
N ARG A 41 18.38 -0.06 -12.45
CA ARG A 41 19.03 -1.20 -13.10
C ARG A 41 18.08 -2.38 -13.31
N LYS A 42 17.20 -2.65 -12.33
CA LYS A 42 16.23 -3.75 -12.41
C LYS A 42 15.13 -3.47 -13.44
N GLN A 43 14.60 -2.25 -13.44
CA GLN A 43 13.61 -1.80 -14.40
C GLN A 43 14.17 -1.80 -15.83
N GLU A 44 15.40 -1.31 -16.05
CA GLU A 44 16.08 -1.36 -17.35
C GLU A 44 16.24 -2.80 -17.87
N LEU A 45 16.68 -3.72 -16.99
CA LEU A 45 16.81 -5.14 -17.33
C LEU A 45 15.46 -5.79 -17.66
N ARG A 46 14.37 -5.40 -17.00
CA ARG A 46 13.02 -5.89 -17.32
C ARG A 46 12.52 -5.32 -18.64
N MET A 47 12.67 -4.01 -18.83
CA MET A 47 12.30 -3.34 -20.08
C MET A 47 13.01 -3.95 -21.29
N SER A 48 14.32 -4.21 -21.17
CA SER A 48 15.08 -4.85 -22.24
C SER A 48 14.62 -6.28 -22.54
N LYS A 49 14.17 -7.02 -21.52
CA LYS A 49 13.61 -8.38 -21.69
C LYS A 49 12.24 -8.32 -22.36
N ALA A 50 11.35 -7.44 -21.91
CA ALA A 50 10.03 -7.25 -22.50
C ALA A 50 10.14 -6.83 -23.98
N SER A 51 11.01 -5.87 -24.31
CA SER A 51 11.25 -5.45 -25.70
C SER A 51 11.78 -6.58 -26.59
N ASN A 52 12.65 -7.45 -26.06
CA ASN A 52 13.16 -8.60 -26.81
C ASN A 52 12.06 -9.62 -27.11
N LEU A 53 11.13 -9.87 -26.18
CA LEU A 53 9.96 -10.73 -26.44
C LEU A 53 9.12 -10.20 -27.61
N PHE A 54 8.80 -8.91 -27.62
CA PHE A 54 8.08 -8.27 -28.73
C PHE A 54 8.78 -8.43 -30.09
N SER A 55 10.11 -8.25 -30.10
CA SER A 55 10.89 -8.38 -31.33
C SER A 55 10.92 -9.81 -31.89
N ASN A 56 10.80 -10.82 -31.02
CA ASN A 56 10.75 -12.21 -31.45
C ASN A 56 9.33 -12.64 -31.87
N GLU A 57 8.27 -12.21 -31.16
CA GLU A 57 6.89 -12.52 -31.56
C GLU A 57 6.54 -11.95 -32.95
N SER A 58 7.12 -10.80 -33.32
CA SER A 58 6.91 -10.19 -34.65
C SER A 58 7.61 -10.93 -35.81
N LYS A 59 8.53 -11.86 -35.55
CA LYS A 59 9.23 -12.64 -36.58
C LYS A 59 8.59 -14.01 -36.88
N GLU A 60 7.66 -14.48 -36.04
CA GLU A 60 7.17 -15.87 -36.10
C GLU A 60 5.68 -16.05 -36.48
N ARG A 61 4.92 -15.00 -36.90
CA ARG A 61 3.53 -15.20 -37.35
C ARG A 61 3.36 -15.21 -38.88
N PRO A 62 3.08 -16.37 -39.50
CA PRO A 62 2.27 -16.43 -40.72
C PRO A 62 0.83 -16.04 -40.41
N THR A 63 0.18 -15.45 -41.40
CA THR A 63 -1.17 -14.89 -41.38
C THR A 63 -2.27 -15.89 -40.99
N GLU A 64 -2.70 -15.89 -39.73
CA GLU A 64 -4.04 -16.34 -39.33
C GLU A 64 -4.60 -15.42 -38.22
N PHE A 65 -5.91 -15.21 -38.29
CA PHE A 65 -6.77 -14.24 -37.57
C PHE A 65 -6.28 -13.72 -36.20
N PRO A 66 -6.36 -12.40 -35.92
CA PRO A 66 -5.97 -11.86 -34.63
C PRO A 66 -7.03 -12.20 -33.57
N SER A 67 -6.76 -13.17 -32.72
CA SER A 67 -7.33 -13.17 -31.37
C SER A 67 -6.73 -11.97 -30.62
N ASN A 68 -7.55 -10.96 -30.38
CA ASN A 68 -7.21 -9.72 -29.66
C ASN A 68 -6.97 -9.98 -28.16
N GLU A 69 -5.91 -10.69 -27.82
CA GLU A 69 -5.31 -10.60 -26.48
C GLU A 69 -3.93 -9.96 -26.63
N THR A 70 -3.92 -8.65 -26.83
CA THR A 70 -2.72 -7.86 -26.59
C THR A 70 -2.42 -8.01 -25.10
N LYS A 71 -1.32 -8.68 -24.74
CA LYS A 71 -0.91 -8.78 -23.34
C LYS A 71 -0.77 -7.37 -22.77
N SER A 72 -1.32 -7.15 -21.58
CA SER A 72 -1.13 -5.86 -20.91
C SER A 72 0.34 -5.64 -20.63
N PHE A 73 0.80 -4.40 -20.76
CA PHE A 73 2.18 -3.98 -20.50
C PHE A 73 2.69 -4.47 -19.14
N PHE A 74 1.82 -4.50 -18.12
CA PHE A 74 2.20 -5.01 -16.81
C PHE A 74 2.54 -6.51 -16.83
N SER A 75 1.71 -7.34 -17.47
CA SER A 75 1.93 -8.78 -17.55
C SER A 75 3.21 -9.14 -18.32
N GLU A 76 3.66 -8.28 -19.22
CA GLU A 76 4.93 -8.46 -19.92
C GLU A 76 6.13 -8.02 -19.09
N MET A 77 6.00 -6.93 -18.33
CA MET A 77 7.04 -6.45 -17.43
C MET A 77 7.20 -7.36 -16.21
N PHE A 78 6.10 -7.97 -15.75
CA PHE A 78 6.03 -8.88 -14.60
C PHE A 78 5.32 -10.18 -15.00
N PRO A 79 5.96 -11.03 -15.82
CA PRO A 79 5.37 -12.31 -16.19
C PRO A 79 5.21 -13.19 -14.96
N GLU A 80 4.13 -13.97 -14.92
CA GLU A 80 3.97 -15.01 -13.91
C GLU A 80 5.06 -16.06 -14.13
N THR A 81 6.00 -16.15 -13.19
CA THR A 81 7.04 -17.18 -13.19
C THR A 81 6.96 -17.96 -11.88
N ASP A 82 7.32 -19.24 -11.92
CA ASP A 82 7.41 -20.08 -10.71
C ASP A 82 8.48 -19.58 -9.71
N GLU A 83 9.35 -18.64 -10.12
CA GLU A 83 10.31 -18.00 -9.24
C GLU A 83 9.65 -16.88 -8.41
N ALA A 84 9.46 -17.14 -7.11
CA ALA A 84 9.04 -16.10 -6.17
C ALA A 84 10.07 -14.96 -6.12
N GLU A 85 9.64 -13.74 -6.46
CA GLU A 85 10.51 -12.57 -6.45
C GLU A 85 11.06 -12.31 -5.04
N ARG A 86 12.39 -12.34 -4.91
CA ARG A 86 13.04 -12.20 -3.61
C ARG A 86 12.98 -10.75 -3.13
N PRO A 87 12.47 -10.50 -1.92
CA PRO A 87 12.45 -9.15 -1.36
C PRO A 87 13.85 -8.57 -1.23
N TRP A 88 14.00 -7.28 -1.47
CA TRP A 88 15.28 -6.59 -1.34
C TRP A 88 15.55 -6.33 0.13
N ARG A 89 16.77 -6.65 0.58
CA ARG A 89 17.19 -6.47 1.96
C ARG A 89 18.31 -5.45 2.01
N PHE A 90 18.20 -4.52 2.93
CA PHE A 90 19.17 -3.48 3.17
C PHE A 90 19.41 -3.35 4.67
N SER A 91 20.65 -3.04 5.03
CA SER A 91 21.06 -2.72 6.38
C SER A 91 21.94 -1.48 6.34
N PHE A 92 21.78 -0.60 7.31
CA PHE A 92 22.56 0.63 7.42
C PHE A 92 22.73 1.00 8.90
N GLN A 93 23.73 1.83 9.22
CA GLN A 93 24.11 2.12 10.60
C GLN A 93 24.14 3.63 10.83
N GLY A 94 23.36 4.10 11.80
CA GLY A 94 23.39 5.48 12.30
C GLY A 94 24.03 5.50 13.69
N GLY A 95 25.28 5.93 13.79
CA GLY A 95 26.03 5.92 15.06
C GLY A 95 26.03 4.54 15.72
N SER A 96 25.42 4.44 16.91
CA SER A 96 25.29 3.20 17.67
C SER A 96 24.06 2.36 17.34
N THR A 97 23.23 2.79 16.38
CA THR A 97 21.99 2.11 16.01
C THR A 97 22.11 1.46 14.63
N SER A 98 21.83 0.17 14.55
CA SER A 98 21.77 -0.60 13.31
C SER A 98 20.32 -0.69 12.85
N PHE A 99 20.08 -0.43 11.56
CA PHE A 99 18.76 -0.47 10.94
C PHE A 99 18.70 -1.56 9.87
N THR A 100 17.50 -2.10 9.66
CA THR A 100 17.20 -3.06 8.58
C THR A 100 15.92 -2.64 7.88
N CYS A 101 15.91 -2.76 6.56
CA CYS A 101 14.72 -2.57 5.74
C CYS A 101 14.66 -3.67 4.68
N LYS A 102 13.58 -4.45 4.70
CA LYS A 102 13.25 -5.44 3.68
C LYS A 102 12.04 -4.95 2.89
N ILE A 103 12.19 -4.80 1.59
CA ILE A 103 11.18 -4.26 0.66
C ILE A 103 10.66 -5.41 -0.20
N TYR A 104 9.36 -5.63 -0.18
CA TYR A 104 8.68 -6.64 -0.99
C TYR A 104 8.13 -5.98 -2.26
N PHE A 105 8.19 -6.67 -3.39
CA PHE A 105 7.65 -6.21 -4.68
C PHE A 105 8.04 -4.76 -5.04
N ALA A 106 9.34 -4.46 -4.91
CA ALA A 106 9.84 -3.08 -5.00
C ALA A 106 9.52 -2.41 -6.35
N GLU A 107 9.63 -3.15 -7.46
CA GLU A 107 9.35 -2.64 -8.81
C GLU A 107 7.85 -2.45 -9.04
N GLN A 108 7.01 -3.37 -8.55
CA GLN A 108 5.55 -3.33 -8.72
C GLN A 108 4.93 -2.20 -7.89
N PHE A 109 5.35 -2.02 -6.63
CA PHE A 109 4.88 -0.90 -5.82
C PHE A 109 5.41 0.44 -6.32
N ASP A 110 6.60 0.48 -6.92
CA ASP A 110 7.07 1.69 -7.60
C ASP A 110 6.14 2.08 -8.76
N MET A 111 5.80 1.12 -9.62
CA MET A 111 4.85 1.34 -10.71
C MET A 111 3.46 1.71 -10.20
N LEU A 112 2.97 1.06 -9.12
CA LEU A 112 1.65 1.32 -8.56
C LEU A 112 1.53 2.76 -8.03
N ARG A 113 2.58 3.25 -7.37
CA ARG A 113 2.64 4.65 -6.89
C ARG A 113 2.62 5.64 -8.05
N LYS A 114 3.34 5.36 -9.15
CA LYS A 114 3.33 6.17 -10.37
C LYS A 114 1.94 6.18 -11.04
N SER A 115 1.31 5.01 -11.16
CA SER A 115 -0.06 4.90 -11.71
C SER A 115 -1.10 5.64 -10.86
N CYS A 116 -0.92 5.72 -9.55
CA CYS A 116 -1.76 6.51 -8.65
C CYS A 116 -1.35 7.99 -8.51
N GLY A 117 -0.26 8.43 -9.16
CA GLY A 117 0.24 9.81 -9.10
C GLY A 117 0.72 10.24 -7.71
N CYS A 118 1.23 9.31 -6.89
CA CYS A 118 1.69 9.59 -5.54
C CYS A 118 3.18 9.34 -5.30
N ASP A 119 3.94 8.94 -6.31
CA ASP A 119 5.35 8.57 -6.22
C ASP A 119 6.26 9.73 -5.79
N GLU A 120 6.05 10.94 -6.35
CA GLU A 120 6.87 12.12 -6.04
C GLU A 120 6.80 12.51 -4.55
N ILE A 121 5.61 12.40 -3.95
CA ILE A 121 5.37 12.82 -2.57
C ILE A 121 5.61 11.70 -1.57
N PHE A 122 5.57 10.43 -1.99
CA PHE A 122 5.52 9.26 -1.11
C PHE A 122 6.69 9.22 -0.11
N ILE A 123 7.91 9.43 -0.60
CA ILE A 123 9.12 9.40 0.22
C ILE A 123 9.08 10.52 1.27
N SER A 124 8.68 11.73 0.87
CA SER A 124 8.61 12.89 1.77
C SER A 124 7.52 12.74 2.84
N SER A 125 6.35 12.21 2.48
CA SER A 125 5.26 11.94 3.42
C SER A 125 5.66 10.91 4.48
N LEU A 126 6.40 9.87 4.09
CA LEU A 126 6.90 8.85 5.03
C LEU A 126 8.01 9.35 5.96
N ALA A 127 8.62 10.51 5.69
CA ALA A 127 9.69 11.03 6.55
C ALA A 127 9.22 11.32 7.97
N ARG A 128 7.90 11.55 8.15
CA ARG A 128 7.27 11.79 9.45
C ARG A 128 5.97 11.00 9.62
N CYS A 129 5.77 10.41 10.79
CA CYS A 129 4.50 9.78 11.14
C CYS A 129 4.13 9.96 12.62
N ASN A 130 2.85 9.80 12.91
CA ASN A 130 2.32 9.78 14.27
C ASN A 130 1.52 8.50 14.49
N THR A 131 1.47 8.02 15.74
CA THR A 131 0.53 6.97 16.13
C THR A 131 -0.89 7.43 15.85
N TYR A 132 -1.69 6.57 15.23
CA TYR A 132 -3.07 6.83 14.90
C TYR A 132 -3.95 5.86 15.69
N ASP A 133 -4.78 6.41 16.58
CA ASP A 133 -5.77 5.63 17.31
C ASP A 133 -6.93 5.27 16.37
N ALA A 134 -6.78 4.16 15.66
CA ALA A 134 -7.86 3.56 14.88
C ALA A 134 -8.87 2.93 15.85
N SER A 135 -9.78 3.74 16.39
CA SER A 135 -10.84 3.27 17.27
C SER A 135 -11.67 2.17 16.60
N GLY A 136 -11.75 0.99 17.22
CA GLY A 136 -12.60 -0.14 16.75
C GLY A 136 -11.86 -1.39 16.29
N GLY A 137 -10.52 -1.41 16.28
CA GLY A 137 -9.74 -2.59 15.91
C GLY A 137 -9.75 -3.67 17.00
N LYS A 138 -10.40 -4.82 16.76
CA LYS A 138 -10.31 -5.99 17.65
C LYS A 138 -8.89 -6.59 17.73
N SER A 139 -8.05 -6.36 16.71
CA SER A 139 -6.73 -7.00 16.55
C SER A 139 -5.61 -6.36 17.37
N GLY A 140 -5.81 -5.15 17.93
CA GLY A 140 -4.74 -4.42 18.63
C GLY A 140 -3.56 -4.02 17.73
N SER A 141 -3.72 -4.05 16.40
CA SER A 141 -2.65 -3.70 15.46
C SER A 141 -2.32 -2.20 15.54
N ILE A 142 -1.03 -1.87 15.59
CA ILE A 142 -0.57 -0.48 15.57
C ILE A 142 -0.89 0.15 14.21
N PHE A 143 -1.56 1.29 14.24
CA PHE A 143 -1.70 2.18 13.09
C PHE A 143 -0.85 3.43 13.31
N LEU A 144 -0.16 3.85 12.26
CA LEU A 144 0.47 5.15 12.15
C LEU A 144 -0.17 5.88 10.97
N LYS A 145 -0.07 7.20 10.99
CA LYS A 145 -0.47 8.07 9.88
C LYS A 145 0.71 8.96 9.55
N THR A 146 0.97 9.21 8.27
CA THR A 146 1.97 10.22 7.90
C THR A 146 1.55 11.58 8.45
N LYS A 147 2.53 12.43 8.77
CA LYS A 147 2.26 13.73 9.40
C LYS A 147 1.41 14.65 8.52
N ASP A 148 1.54 14.51 7.21
CA ASP A 148 0.71 15.20 6.21
C ASP A 148 -0.63 14.50 5.95
N GLU A 149 -0.94 13.45 6.70
CA GLU A 149 -2.18 12.68 6.67
C GLU A 149 -2.49 11.95 5.34
N ARG A 150 -1.57 11.94 4.37
CA ARG A 150 -1.79 11.32 3.05
C ARG A 150 -1.89 9.80 3.09
N PHE A 151 -1.11 9.16 3.97
CA PHE A 151 -1.01 7.71 4.01
C PHE A 151 -1.27 7.16 5.41
N LEU A 152 -1.90 5.99 5.43
CA LEU A 152 -1.99 5.15 6.61
C LEU A 152 -0.91 4.07 6.55
N ILE A 153 -0.39 3.72 7.72
CA ILE A 153 0.68 2.76 7.89
C ILE A 153 0.19 1.76 8.93
N LYS A 154 -0.07 0.53 8.50
CA LYS A 154 -0.58 -0.51 9.37
C LYS A 154 0.54 -1.49 9.70
N GLN A 155 0.76 -1.74 10.98
CA GLN A 155 1.50 -2.93 11.40
C GLN A 155 0.63 -4.15 11.14
N ILE A 156 1.12 -5.07 10.32
CA ILE A 156 0.41 -6.30 9.97
C ILE A 156 1.01 -7.50 10.71
N SER A 157 0.17 -8.49 10.97
CA SER A 157 0.58 -9.77 11.52
C SER A 157 1.34 -10.61 10.49
N LYS A 158 2.01 -11.66 10.96
CA LYS A 158 2.63 -12.66 10.07
C LYS A 158 1.59 -13.30 9.13
N TYR A 159 0.38 -13.58 9.64
CA TYR A 159 -0.70 -14.17 8.84
C TYR A 159 -1.15 -13.23 7.72
N GLU A 160 -1.37 -11.94 8.02
CA GLU A 160 -1.72 -10.94 7.00
C GLU A 160 -0.60 -10.74 5.97
N MET A 161 0.67 -10.73 6.42
CA MET A 161 1.83 -10.72 5.52
C MET A 161 1.81 -11.93 4.59
N ASP A 162 1.72 -13.15 5.13
CA ASP A 162 1.73 -14.38 4.33
C ASP A 162 0.52 -14.46 3.38
N ALA A 163 -0.67 -14.01 3.81
CA ALA A 163 -1.87 -13.93 2.97
C ALA A 163 -1.70 -12.95 1.79
N PHE A 164 -1.12 -11.76 2.04
CA PHE A 164 -0.81 -10.84 0.94
C PHE A 164 0.25 -11.41 0.02
N LEU A 165 1.32 -12.01 0.54
CA LEU A 165 2.36 -12.63 -0.30
C LEU A 165 1.78 -13.73 -1.21
N GLY A 166 0.82 -14.51 -0.73
CA GLY A 166 0.14 -15.55 -1.52
C GLY A 166 -0.80 -15.01 -2.60
N SER A 167 -1.28 -13.78 -2.47
CA SER A 167 -2.24 -13.13 -3.39
C SER A 167 -1.67 -11.94 -4.16
N ALA A 168 -0.41 -11.57 -3.92
CA ALA A 168 0.19 -10.34 -4.44
C ALA A 168 0.15 -10.23 -5.96
N ASN A 169 0.39 -11.33 -6.68
CA ASN A 169 0.33 -11.31 -8.15
C ASN A 169 -1.09 -11.00 -8.65
N LYS A 170 -2.11 -11.69 -8.11
CA LYS A 170 -3.52 -11.42 -8.42
C LYS A 170 -3.88 -9.95 -8.12
N TYR A 171 -3.40 -9.40 -6.99
CA TYR A 171 -3.58 -8.00 -6.64
C TYR A 171 -2.99 -7.05 -7.68
N PHE A 172 -1.73 -7.25 -8.09
CA PHE A 172 -1.11 -6.38 -9.09
C PHE A 172 -1.76 -6.53 -10.46
N LEU A 173 -2.08 -7.75 -10.90
CA LEU A 173 -2.80 -7.97 -12.16
C LEU A 173 -4.15 -7.26 -12.17
N TYR A 174 -4.91 -7.35 -11.09
CA TYR A 174 -6.17 -6.64 -10.96
C TYR A 174 -5.98 -5.11 -11.04
N MET A 175 -5.02 -4.57 -10.29
CA MET A 175 -4.75 -3.13 -10.30
C MET A 175 -4.28 -2.64 -11.67
N PHE A 176 -3.33 -3.32 -12.31
CA PHE A 176 -2.75 -2.82 -13.55
C PHE A 176 -3.58 -3.15 -14.78
N ASN A 177 -4.03 -4.39 -14.94
CA ASN A 177 -4.72 -4.81 -16.16
C ASN A 177 -6.20 -4.42 -16.12
N GLU A 178 -6.88 -4.59 -14.99
CA GLU A 178 -8.32 -4.28 -14.91
C GLU A 178 -8.53 -2.80 -14.58
N VAL A 179 -7.94 -2.31 -13.49
CA VAL A 179 -8.23 -0.95 -13.02
C VAL A 179 -7.58 0.12 -13.89
N PHE A 180 -6.26 0.07 -14.10
CA PHE A 180 -5.57 1.15 -14.82
C PHE A 180 -5.66 1.03 -16.35
N ASP A 181 -5.45 -0.15 -16.92
CA ASP A 181 -5.40 -0.35 -18.37
C ASP A 181 -6.81 -0.36 -18.99
N LYS A 182 -7.74 -1.14 -18.42
CA LYS A 182 -9.13 -1.20 -18.90
C LYS A 182 -10.05 -0.13 -18.31
N GLY A 183 -9.62 0.60 -17.29
CA GLY A 183 -10.44 1.63 -16.65
C GLY A 183 -11.58 1.08 -15.80
N ILE A 184 -11.45 -0.15 -15.28
CA ILE A 184 -12.47 -0.75 -14.41
C ILE A 184 -12.51 0.02 -13.08
N PRO A 185 -13.68 0.53 -12.65
CA PRO A 185 -13.77 1.30 -11.42
C PRO A 185 -13.60 0.37 -10.20
N THR A 186 -12.93 0.88 -9.17
CA THR A 186 -12.61 0.15 -7.93
C THR A 186 -12.68 1.08 -6.73
N VAL A 187 -13.21 0.56 -5.62
CA VAL A 187 -13.18 1.16 -4.27
C VAL A 187 -12.23 0.40 -3.34
N LEU A 188 -11.54 -0.63 -3.82
CA LEU A 188 -10.50 -1.32 -3.06
C LEU A 188 -9.40 -0.33 -2.67
N CYS A 189 -8.97 -0.38 -1.41
CA CYS A 189 -7.93 0.49 -0.91
C CYS A 189 -6.58 0.16 -1.55
N LYS A 190 -5.85 1.19 -2.00
CA LYS A 190 -4.56 0.98 -2.67
C LYS A 190 -3.47 0.77 -1.63
N ILE A 191 -2.62 -0.23 -1.85
CA ILE A 191 -1.45 -0.54 -1.04
C ILE A 191 -0.25 0.00 -1.79
N PHE A 192 0.52 0.87 -1.16
CA PHE A 192 1.66 1.56 -1.79
C PHE A 192 3.02 0.99 -1.41
N GLY A 193 3.06 0.08 -0.44
CA GLY A 193 4.27 -0.65 -0.13
C GLY A 193 4.13 -1.63 1.01
N LEU A 194 4.98 -2.65 0.97
CA LEU A 194 5.06 -3.70 1.96
C LEU A 194 6.50 -3.88 2.42
N TYR A 195 6.72 -3.74 3.72
CA TYR A 195 8.04 -3.64 4.31
C TYR A 195 8.16 -4.50 5.56
N ARG A 196 9.37 -5.01 5.81
CA ARG A 196 9.79 -5.43 7.14
C ARG A 196 10.95 -4.55 7.57
N ILE A 197 10.73 -3.74 8.60
CA ILE A 197 11.73 -2.83 9.13
C ILE A 197 12.15 -3.24 10.53
N GLY A 198 13.32 -2.79 10.96
CA GLY A 198 13.74 -2.93 12.34
C GLY A 198 14.98 -2.10 12.66
N PHE A 199 15.23 -1.92 13.95
CA PHE A 199 16.47 -1.34 14.45
C PHE A 199 16.93 -1.99 15.75
N TYR A 200 18.21 -1.82 16.08
CA TYR A 200 18.81 -2.15 17.36
C TYR A 200 19.79 -1.05 17.77
N ASN A 201 19.55 -0.40 18.91
CA ASN A 201 20.40 0.64 19.47
C ASN A 201 21.32 0.02 20.54
N ASN A 202 22.63 -0.03 20.26
CA ASN A 202 23.62 -0.66 21.13
C ASN A 202 23.83 0.07 22.48
N VAL A 203 23.45 1.35 22.58
CA VAL A 203 23.64 2.16 23.79
C VAL A 203 22.43 2.03 24.71
N SER A 204 21.22 2.15 24.18
CA SER A 204 19.99 2.05 24.98
C SER A 204 19.49 0.61 25.16
N GLY A 205 19.96 -0.34 24.33
CA GLY A 205 19.44 -1.70 24.25
C GLY A 205 18.06 -1.80 23.58
N LYS A 206 17.50 -0.68 23.11
CA LYS A 206 16.18 -0.64 22.46
C LYS A 206 16.24 -1.33 21.10
N SER A 207 15.21 -2.13 20.81
CA SER A 207 15.06 -2.80 19.53
C SER A 207 13.63 -2.71 19.03
N MET A 208 13.46 -2.79 17.71
CA MET A 208 12.16 -2.85 17.06
C MET A 208 12.24 -3.74 15.83
N LYS A 209 11.17 -4.49 15.56
CA LYS A 209 10.97 -5.19 14.30
C LYS A 209 9.47 -5.19 13.96
N MET A 210 9.12 -4.70 12.78
CA MET A 210 7.73 -4.55 12.37
C MET A 210 7.55 -4.98 10.91
N ASP A 211 6.47 -5.70 10.66
CA ASP A 211 5.90 -5.88 9.33
C ASP A 211 4.87 -4.78 9.09
N ILE A 212 5.06 -4.01 8.04
CA ILE A 212 4.31 -2.78 7.79
C ILE A 212 3.79 -2.77 6.35
N LEU A 213 2.53 -2.38 6.23
CA LEU A 213 1.85 -2.07 4.98
C LEU A 213 1.52 -0.58 4.96
N VAL A 214 1.92 0.12 3.89
CA VAL A 214 1.57 1.52 3.64
C VAL A 214 0.42 1.55 2.64
N MET A 215 -0.66 2.25 2.96
CA MET A 215 -1.88 2.30 2.17
C MET A 215 -2.45 3.72 2.09
N GLU A 216 -3.35 3.90 1.14
CA GLU A 216 -4.18 5.08 0.98
C GLU A 216 -4.91 5.44 2.29
N ASN A 217 -4.93 6.74 2.62
CA ASN A 217 -5.85 7.27 3.62
C ASN A 217 -7.13 7.79 2.92
N LEU A 218 -8.21 7.02 3.00
CA LEU A 218 -9.51 7.37 2.40
C LEU A 218 -10.03 8.75 2.84
N PHE A 219 -9.67 9.20 4.04
CA PHE A 219 -10.15 10.47 4.60
C PHE A 219 -9.17 11.63 4.42
N TYR A 220 -8.10 11.44 3.64
CA TYR A 220 -7.16 12.52 3.34
C TYR A 220 -7.89 13.71 2.70
N ASP A 221 -7.56 14.92 3.16
CA ASP A 221 -8.13 16.19 2.69
C ASP A 221 -9.68 16.24 2.69
N THR A 222 -10.32 15.46 3.57
CA THR A 222 -11.78 15.35 3.65
C THR A 222 -12.28 15.60 5.07
N SER A 223 -13.21 16.54 5.23
CA SER A 223 -13.90 16.78 6.50
C SER A 223 -15.03 15.78 6.71
N VAL A 224 -14.76 14.71 7.46
CA VAL A 224 -15.74 13.63 7.73
C VAL A 224 -16.53 13.92 9.01
N LYS A 225 -17.86 13.96 8.90
CA LYS A 225 -18.77 14.17 10.06
C LYS A 225 -19.24 12.88 10.72
N ARG A 226 -19.30 11.79 9.95
CA ARG A 226 -19.74 10.47 10.42
C ARG A 226 -18.99 9.40 9.65
N VAL A 227 -18.53 8.37 10.36
CA VAL A 227 -17.87 7.22 9.77
C VAL A 227 -18.74 5.99 10.01
N TYR A 228 -18.80 5.10 9.02
CA TYR A 228 -19.45 3.80 9.15
C TYR A 228 -18.47 2.70 8.77
N ASP A 229 -18.30 1.69 9.64
CA ASP A 229 -17.73 0.39 9.28
C ASP A 229 -18.93 -0.53 8.99
N LEU A 230 -19.08 -0.97 7.74
CA LEU A 230 -20.20 -1.77 7.27
C LEU A 230 -19.70 -3.12 6.76
N LYS A 231 -20.39 -4.19 7.16
CA LYS A 231 -20.06 -5.57 6.78
C LYS A 231 -21.25 -6.34 6.18
N GLY A 232 -22.44 -5.73 6.15
CA GLY A 232 -23.67 -6.37 5.67
C GLY A 232 -24.25 -7.42 6.62
N SER A 233 -23.70 -7.57 7.83
CA SER A 233 -24.19 -8.49 8.85
C SER A 233 -24.82 -7.72 10.01
N MET A 234 -25.78 -8.33 10.72
CA MET A 234 -26.51 -7.69 11.82
C MET A 234 -26.08 -8.16 13.21
N ARG A 235 -25.24 -9.19 13.32
CA ARG A 235 -24.86 -9.72 14.64
C ARG A 235 -23.67 -8.96 15.21
N ASN A 236 -23.83 -8.34 16.38
CA ASN A 236 -22.80 -7.54 17.05
C ASN A 236 -22.33 -6.36 16.18
N ARG A 237 -23.28 -5.66 15.52
CA ARG A 237 -22.99 -4.55 14.61
C ARG A 237 -23.74 -3.28 15.01
N TYR A 238 -23.80 -3.03 16.31
CA TYR A 238 -24.21 -1.76 16.92
C TYR A 238 -23.04 -1.15 17.69
N ALA A 239 -22.78 0.14 17.49
CA ALA A 239 -21.86 0.93 18.30
C ALA A 239 -22.62 1.92 19.18
N GLU A 240 -22.27 1.96 20.46
CA GLU A 240 -22.73 2.99 21.38
C GLU A 240 -22.00 4.30 21.13
N LYS A 241 -22.68 5.42 21.39
CA LYS A 241 -22.06 6.74 21.31
C LYS A 241 -21.02 6.89 22.42
N THR A 242 -19.84 7.32 22.03
CA THR A 242 -18.68 7.53 22.91
C THR A 242 -18.45 9.01 23.21
N GLY A 243 -19.10 9.92 22.46
CA GLY A 243 -18.92 11.36 22.62
C GLY A 243 -17.61 11.90 22.02
N LYS A 244 -16.89 11.08 21.23
CA LYS A 244 -15.75 11.52 20.43
C LYS A 244 -16.21 12.43 19.28
N ASP A 245 -15.32 13.32 18.83
CA ASP A 245 -15.60 14.24 17.72
C ASP A 245 -15.98 13.52 16.42
N VAL A 246 -15.33 12.38 16.15
CA VAL A 246 -15.66 11.48 15.05
C VAL A 246 -16.00 10.10 15.61
N GLU A 247 -17.25 9.70 15.48
CA GLU A 247 -17.73 8.38 15.87
C GLU A 247 -17.74 7.43 14.68
N VAL A 248 -17.36 6.17 14.94
CA VAL A 248 -17.44 5.07 13.98
C VAL A 248 -18.67 4.25 14.31
N PHE A 249 -19.70 4.36 13.47
CA PHE A 249 -20.94 3.61 13.59
C PHE A 249 -20.88 2.30 12.78
N LEU A 250 -21.78 1.37 13.09
CA LEU A 250 -21.83 0.06 12.45
C LEU A 250 -23.16 -0.15 11.69
N ASP A 251 -23.37 -1.35 11.15
CA ASP A 251 -24.50 -1.68 10.28
C ASP A 251 -25.88 -1.40 10.91
N GLU A 252 -26.10 -1.79 12.16
CA GLU A 252 -27.39 -1.58 12.85
C GLU A 252 -27.66 -0.09 13.05
N ASN A 253 -26.63 0.70 13.40
CA ASN A 253 -26.76 2.15 13.51
C ASN A 253 -27.17 2.80 12.18
N LEU A 254 -26.66 2.30 11.05
CA LEU A 254 -27.03 2.81 9.73
C LEU A 254 -28.50 2.49 9.40
N VAL A 255 -28.96 1.27 9.68
CA VAL A 255 -30.36 0.85 9.45
C VAL A 255 -31.35 1.72 10.23
N GLU A 256 -31.04 2.04 11.49
CA GLU A 256 -31.88 2.92 12.31
C GLU A 256 -31.99 4.34 11.73
N ILE A 257 -30.86 4.86 11.25
CA ILE A 257 -30.76 6.25 10.79
C ILE A 257 -31.29 6.42 9.37
N ILE A 258 -31.08 5.45 8.48
CA ILE A 258 -31.42 5.61 7.06
C ILE A 258 -32.93 5.77 6.83
N SER A 259 -33.76 5.20 7.72
CA SER A 259 -35.21 5.39 7.72
C SER A 259 -35.65 6.82 8.06
N LYS A 260 -34.81 7.56 8.80
CA LYS A 260 -35.08 8.92 9.27
C LYS A 260 -34.38 9.97 8.42
N THR A 261 -33.16 9.67 7.98
CA THR A 261 -32.32 10.53 7.14
C THR A 261 -31.71 9.69 6.02
N PRO A 262 -32.41 9.58 4.88
CA PRO A 262 -31.91 8.83 3.73
C PRO A 262 -30.60 9.43 3.19
N ILE A 263 -29.73 8.56 2.68
CA ILE A 263 -28.52 8.97 1.96
C ILE A 263 -28.90 9.17 0.50
N TYR A 264 -28.89 10.42 0.05
CA TYR A 264 -29.16 10.77 -1.35
C TYR A 264 -27.85 10.73 -2.15
N MET A 265 -27.89 10.11 -3.33
CA MET A 265 -26.78 10.12 -4.27
C MET A 265 -27.28 10.29 -5.70
N ARG A 266 -26.44 10.86 -6.56
CA ARG A 266 -26.73 10.94 -8.01
C ARG A 266 -26.79 9.54 -8.60
N VAL A 267 -27.67 9.33 -9.57
CA VAL A 267 -27.86 8.03 -10.23
C VAL A 267 -26.55 7.50 -10.82
N ASP A 268 -25.78 8.34 -11.51
CA ASP A 268 -24.49 7.94 -12.08
C ASP A 268 -23.47 7.52 -11.01
N THR A 269 -23.45 8.22 -9.87
CA THR A 269 -22.58 7.86 -8.73
C THR A 269 -23.01 6.52 -8.12
N LYS A 270 -24.31 6.24 -8.07
CA LYS A 270 -24.84 4.96 -7.61
C LYS A 270 -24.35 3.83 -8.52
N TYR A 271 -24.50 3.99 -9.84
CA TYR A 271 -24.04 2.98 -10.80
C TYR A 271 -22.53 2.74 -10.67
N ASN A 272 -21.73 3.80 -10.65
CA ASN A 272 -20.28 3.67 -10.51
C ASN A 272 -19.87 2.98 -9.20
N LEU A 273 -20.52 3.31 -8.07
CA LEU A 273 -20.27 2.64 -6.80
C LEU A 273 -20.70 1.16 -6.82
N SER A 274 -21.86 0.86 -7.40
CA SER A 274 -22.35 -0.51 -7.54
C SER A 274 -21.43 -1.36 -8.42
N ASP A 275 -20.97 -0.82 -9.55
CA ASP A 275 -20.03 -1.51 -10.44
C ASP A 275 -18.69 -1.73 -9.73
N SER A 276 -18.16 -0.71 -9.06
CA SER A 276 -16.92 -0.82 -8.28
C SER A 276 -17.01 -1.92 -7.21
N LEU A 277 -18.08 -1.92 -6.42
CA LEU A 277 -18.31 -2.94 -5.38
C LEU A 277 -18.45 -4.33 -5.96
N TYR A 278 -19.15 -4.47 -7.10
CA TYR A 278 -19.29 -5.74 -7.78
C TYR A 278 -17.93 -6.27 -8.24
N ASN A 279 -17.16 -5.44 -8.95
CA ASN A 279 -15.83 -5.80 -9.48
C ASN A 279 -14.87 -6.18 -8.35
N ASP A 280 -14.80 -5.36 -7.30
CA ASP A 280 -13.93 -5.61 -6.15
C ASP A 280 -14.35 -6.88 -5.40
N THR A 281 -15.66 -7.14 -5.25
CA THR A 281 -16.13 -8.36 -4.58
C THR A 281 -15.81 -9.61 -5.42
N GLN A 282 -15.96 -9.55 -6.74
CA GLN A 282 -15.56 -10.66 -7.62
C GLN A 282 -14.05 -10.91 -7.53
N PHE A 283 -13.24 -9.84 -7.52
CA PHE A 283 -11.81 -9.97 -7.33
C PHE A 283 -11.47 -10.60 -5.96
N LEU A 284 -12.05 -10.10 -4.87
CA LEU A 284 -11.80 -10.63 -3.52
C LEU A 284 -12.22 -12.10 -3.41
N MET A 285 -13.34 -12.51 -4.01
CA MET A 285 -13.77 -13.92 -4.06
C MET A 285 -12.78 -14.81 -4.84
N SER A 286 -12.04 -14.25 -5.79
CA SER A 286 -11.01 -14.99 -6.55
C SER A 286 -9.71 -15.22 -5.75
N LEU A 287 -9.56 -14.58 -4.59
CA LEU A 287 -8.39 -14.72 -3.72
C LEU A 287 -8.51 -15.91 -2.75
N ASP A 288 -9.73 -16.36 -2.46
CA ASP A 288 -10.03 -17.55 -1.67
C ASP A 288 -9.65 -18.85 -2.42
#